data_AF-A0A542SA48-F1
#
_entry.id   AF-A0A542SA48-F1
#
_cell.length_a   1.000
_cell.length_b   1.000
_cell.length_c   1.000
_cell.angle_alpha   90.00
_cell.angle_beta   90.00
_cell.angle_gamma   90.00
#
_symmetry.space_group_name_H-M   'P 1'
#
loop_
_entity.id
_entity.type
_entity.pdbx_description
1 polymer ?
#
loop_
_entity_poly.entity_id
_entity_poly.type
_entity_poly.pdbx_seq_one_letter_code
_entity_poly.pdbx_strand_id
1 'polypeptide(L)'
;MDRTGLLTDRYELTMLDSFVRDGSAHRPAVFEAFARRLPEGRRYGMLAGLGRLLEAIEYFTYDADELAWLQEQGVIGAETAQWLAEFRFSGDVDGYREGDLYFPGSPILTVTGTLGECLLLETLALSILNHDTAIASAAARMVDAAGGRPIIEMGGRRTHEEAAVATARAAYLAGFATTSNLAAGRRFGVPTAGTAAHAFTLAHDTEAEAFRSQVEALGVGTTLLVDTYDIAQGIRTAVEVAGTGLGAVRIDSGDLAEESHKARVLLDSLGATGTRIVVTSDLDEFVITALADAPIDGYGVGTRVATGSGHPTASMVYKLVAIADAPGEPLRSVAKKSKDKGSVGGRKHAFREYDATGTLVAEWFTGQDAPSPGPGARPVQVALIRAGEVVHRPALTEVRDFAAATLATLPAEARTVAAGPAYLTTTLRDPAREETAMDSTRALVVVDVQNDFVEGGSLGVTGGREVAERISAHLADHAGDYAVVAASRDWHHAGETNGGHFHAPGEEPDFVTTWPVHCVQGEAGSEYAPELVTSAVTHHVVKGMGEPAYSAFEGVTAEGARLADVLRGAGVTEVDVTGIATDYCVRATALDAVKAGFRVRLLDGLHAGVAPDSSKAALEELAAAGVEVAR
;
A
#
# COMPACT_ATOMS: atom_id res chain seq x y z
N MET A 1 -2.99 28.81 12.53
CA MET A 1 -2.23 29.25 11.34
C MET A 1 -3.07 30.33 10.71
N ASP A 2 -2.48 31.47 10.37
CA ASP A 2 -3.29 32.61 9.93
C ASP A 2 -3.57 32.54 8.42
N ARG A 3 -2.63 32.02 7.61
CA ARG A 3 -2.76 31.75 6.15
C ARG A 3 -1.83 30.63 5.70
N THR A 4 -2.20 29.91 4.63
CA THR A 4 -1.42 28.79 4.07
C THR A 4 -1.15 28.89 2.56
N GLY A 5 -1.56 29.98 1.89
CA GLY A 5 -1.48 30.09 0.42
C GLY A 5 -0.07 30.00 -0.18
N LEU A 6 0.97 30.42 0.56
CA LEU A 6 2.37 30.28 0.14
C LEU A 6 3.01 28.93 0.51
N LEU A 7 2.28 28.01 1.15
CA LEU A 7 2.73 26.63 1.41
C LEU A 7 2.53 25.77 0.15
N THR A 8 3.07 26.23 -0.97
CA THR A 8 2.90 25.64 -2.29
C THR A 8 4.20 25.75 -3.09
N ASP A 9 4.32 24.93 -4.14
CA ASP A 9 5.45 25.03 -5.05
C ASP A 9 5.20 26.14 -6.09
N ARG A 10 6.28 26.79 -6.55
CA ARG A 10 6.18 27.85 -7.57
C ARG A 10 5.44 27.40 -8.83
N TYR A 11 5.61 26.13 -9.24
CA TYR A 11 5.02 25.64 -10.48
C TYR A 11 3.49 25.66 -10.44
N GLU A 12 2.87 25.46 -9.27
CA GLU A 12 1.42 25.51 -9.10
C GLU A 12 0.87 26.89 -9.48
N LEU A 13 1.50 27.94 -8.95
CA LEU A 13 1.08 29.31 -9.25
C LEU A 13 1.35 29.71 -10.71
N THR A 14 2.44 29.22 -11.31
CA THR A 14 2.71 29.50 -12.73
C THR A 14 1.76 28.75 -13.67
N MET A 15 1.33 27.53 -13.31
CA MET A 15 0.31 26.80 -14.06
C MET A 15 -1.05 27.47 -13.91
N LEU A 16 -1.43 27.86 -12.69
CA LEU A 16 -2.65 28.62 -12.45
C LEU A 16 -2.66 29.91 -13.27
N ASP A 17 -1.56 30.67 -13.29
CA ASP A 17 -1.44 31.90 -14.07
C ASP A 17 -1.65 31.68 -15.58
N SER A 18 -1.21 30.54 -16.11
CA SER A 18 -1.52 30.13 -17.48
C SER A 18 -3.01 29.80 -17.66
N PHE A 19 -3.60 29.04 -16.74
CA PHE A 19 -5.00 28.61 -16.81
C PHE A 19 -6.00 29.75 -16.60
N VAL A 20 -5.64 30.77 -15.82
CA VAL A 20 -6.46 31.98 -15.68
C VAL A 20 -6.48 32.74 -17.01
N ARG A 21 -5.30 32.92 -17.64
CA ARG A 21 -5.18 33.66 -18.91
C ARG A 21 -5.85 32.97 -20.10
N ASP A 22 -5.81 31.64 -20.17
CA ASP A 22 -6.46 30.88 -21.24
C ASP A 22 -7.94 30.54 -20.94
N GLY A 23 -8.43 30.91 -19.75
CA GLY A 23 -9.80 30.70 -19.30
C GLY A 23 -10.13 29.29 -18.81
N SER A 24 -9.17 28.36 -18.78
CA SER A 24 -9.40 26.98 -18.39
C SER A 24 -9.46 26.75 -16.87
N ALA A 25 -9.04 27.72 -16.05
CA ALA A 25 -9.04 27.61 -14.58
C ALA A 25 -10.41 27.24 -13.99
N HIS A 26 -11.51 27.60 -14.67
CA HIS A 26 -12.88 27.34 -14.22
C HIS A 26 -13.48 26.01 -14.71
N ARG A 27 -12.73 25.20 -15.46
CA ARG A 27 -13.23 23.89 -15.93
C ARG A 27 -13.46 22.96 -14.74
N PRO A 28 -14.61 22.27 -14.65
CA PRO A 28 -14.81 21.22 -13.65
C PRO A 28 -13.72 20.15 -13.73
N ALA A 29 -13.16 19.78 -12.59
CA ALA A 29 -12.05 18.82 -12.49
C ALA A 29 -12.14 17.98 -11.21
N VAL A 30 -11.62 16.76 -11.31
CA VAL A 30 -11.47 15.82 -10.20
C VAL A 30 -10.01 15.42 -10.07
N PHE A 31 -9.44 15.63 -8.89
CA PHE A 31 -8.12 15.16 -8.52
C PHE A 31 -8.20 14.14 -7.40
N GLU A 32 -7.21 13.25 -7.34
CA GLU A 32 -7.14 12.25 -6.28
C GLU A 32 -5.74 12.09 -5.71
N ALA A 33 -5.68 11.91 -4.38
CA ALA A 33 -4.48 11.49 -3.66
C ALA A 33 -4.51 9.97 -3.41
N PHE A 34 -3.43 9.28 -3.77
CA PHE A 34 -3.29 7.84 -3.53
C PHE A 34 -1.82 7.42 -3.47
N ALA A 35 -1.53 6.26 -2.88
CA ALA A 35 -0.20 5.65 -2.94
C ALA A 35 -0.16 4.56 -4.02
N ARG A 36 0.86 4.58 -4.89
CA ARG A 36 1.05 3.50 -5.89
C ARG A 36 1.57 2.22 -5.27
N ARG A 37 2.32 2.35 -4.18
CA ARG A 37 3.00 1.30 -3.43
C ARG A 37 3.10 1.78 -1.98
N LEU A 38 3.20 0.84 -1.06
CA LEU A 38 3.61 1.17 0.31
C LEU A 38 5.15 1.28 0.38
N PRO A 39 5.69 1.99 1.38
CA PRO A 39 7.11 1.87 1.72
C PRO A 39 7.53 0.41 1.87
N GLU A 40 8.77 0.09 1.52
CA GLU A 40 9.29 -1.28 1.49
C GLU A 40 9.05 -2.01 2.82
N GLY A 41 8.58 -3.26 2.75
CA GLY A 41 8.29 -4.09 3.91
C GLY A 41 7.00 -3.76 4.66
N ARG A 42 6.30 -2.64 4.37
CA ARG A 42 5.02 -2.31 5.02
C ARG A 42 3.87 -3.13 4.41
N ARG A 43 3.08 -3.74 5.29
CA ARG A 43 1.89 -4.55 4.94
C ARG A 43 0.63 -3.69 4.74
N TYR A 44 0.56 -2.52 5.37
CA TYR A 44 -0.52 -1.55 5.26
C TYR A 44 0.02 -0.13 5.51
N GLY A 45 -0.77 0.89 5.20
CA GLY A 45 -0.56 2.22 5.76
C GLY A 45 -1.77 2.67 6.59
N MET A 46 -1.54 3.53 7.58
CA MET A 46 -2.58 4.14 8.42
C MET A 46 -2.66 5.63 8.11
N LEU A 47 -3.79 6.07 7.56
CA LEU A 47 -4.01 7.44 7.15
C LEU A 47 -3.98 8.39 8.35
N ALA A 48 -3.18 9.45 8.23
CA ALA A 48 -3.15 10.53 9.20
C ALA A 48 -2.92 11.89 8.51
N GLY A 49 -3.20 12.97 9.24
CA GLY A 49 -3.03 14.34 8.79
C GLY A 49 -4.30 14.97 8.22
N LEU A 50 -5.38 14.20 8.07
CA LEU A 50 -6.62 14.69 7.48
C LEU A 50 -7.21 15.87 8.28
N GLY A 51 -7.31 15.79 9.61
CA GLY A 51 -7.79 16.91 10.42
C GLY A 51 -6.94 18.18 10.27
N ARG A 52 -5.63 18.05 10.04
CA ARG A 52 -4.74 19.19 9.75
C ARG A 52 -4.92 19.72 8.33
N LEU A 53 -5.10 18.84 7.36
CA LEU A 53 -5.34 19.22 5.97
C LEU A 53 -6.64 20.00 5.83
N LEU A 54 -7.73 19.52 6.44
CA LEU A 54 -9.02 20.20 6.38
C LEU A 54 -8.94 21.60 7.00
N GLU A 55 -8.29 21.75 8.16
CA GLU A 55 -8.00 23.08 8.75
C GLU A 55 -7.16 23.94 7.78
N ALA A 56 -6.11 23.38 7.17
CA ALA A 56 -5.21 24.12 6.30
C ALA A 56 -5.87 24.59 4.98
N ILE A 57 -6.86 23.84 4.46
CA ILE A 57 -7.66 24.25 3.29
C ILE A 57 -8.52 25.47 3.61
N GLU A 58 -9.13 25.55 4.80
CA GLU A 58 -9.94 26.71 5.22
C GLU A 58 -9.11 28.01 5.25
N TYR A 59 -7.82 27.91 5.59
CA TYR A 59 -6.90 29.04 5.63
C TYR A 59 -6.06 29.23 4.36
N PHE A 60 -6.34 28.47 3.29
CA PHE A 60 -5.64 28.58 2.02
C PHE A 60 -6.05 29.86 1.29
N THR A 61 -5.43 30.95 1.72
CA THR A 61 -5.73 32.31 1.31
C THR A 61 -4.44 33.11 1.21
N TYR A 62 -4.52 34.26 0.54
CA TYR A 62 -3.41 35.18 0.33
C TYR A 62 -3.78 36.56 0.85
N ASP A 63 -2.79 37.34 1.27
CA ASP A 63 -2.96 38.77 1.52
C ASP A 63 -2.36 39.68 0.44
N ALA A 64 -2.62 40.97 0.60
CA ALA A 64 -2.20 41.98 -0.37
C ALA A 64 -0.66 42.06 -0.52
N ASP A 65 0.10 41.83 0.55
CA ASP A 65 1.55 41.91 0.53
C ASP A 65 2.14 40.67 -0.16
N GLU A 66 1.59 39.49 0.12
CA GLU A 66 1.94 38.23 -0.55
C GLU A 66 1.66 38.30 -2.06
N LEU A 67 0.48 38.81 -2.46
CA LEU A 67 0.11 38.97 -3.86
C LEU A 67 0.99 39.99 -4.58
N ALA A 68 1.25 41.15 -3.95
CA ALA A 68 2.15 42.16 -4.50
C ALA A 68 3.55 41.58 -4.74
N TRP A 69 4.09 40.83 -3.76
CA TRP A 69 5.38 40.16 -3.90
C TRP A 69 5.39 39.15 -5.05
N LEU A 70 4.36 38.30 -5.18
CA LEU A 70 4.26 37.34 -6.27
C LEU A 70 4.25 38.01 -7.66
N GLN A 71 3.59 39.17 -7.77
CA GLN A 71 3.59 39.98 -9.00
C GLN A 71 4.96 40.62 -9.27
N GLU A 72 5.60 41.20 -8.26
CA GLU A 72 6.93 41.80 -8.38
C GLU A 72 7.99 40.78 -8.81
N GLN A 73 7.89 39.53 -8.32
CA GLN A 73 8.77 38.43 -8.72
C GLN A 73 8.41 37.81 -10.08
N GLY A 74 7.35 38.28 -10.74
CA GLY A 74 6.87 37.76 -12.02
C GLY A 74 6.41 36.31 -11.94
N VAL A 75 5.90 35.87 -10.78
CA VAL A 75 5.34 34.53 -10.61
C VAL A 75 3.92 34.47 -11.19
N ILE A 76 3.15 35.54 -10.99
CA ILE A 76 1.76 35.67 -11.46
C ILE A 76 1.53 37.05 -12.09
N GLY A 77 0.54 37.15 -12.99
CA GLY A 77 0.06 38.42 -13.54
C GLY A 77 -1.07 39.06 -12.72
N ALA A 78 -1.53 40.22 -13.18
CA ALA A 78 -2.59 40.98 -12.50
C ALA A 78 -3.95 40.24 -12.44
N GLU A 79 -4.33 39.52 -13.49
CA GLU A 79 -5.58 38.74 -13.53
C GLU A 79 -5.57 37.62 -12.48
N THR A 80 -4.47 36.89 -12.39
CA THR A 80 -4.28 35.81 -11.41
C THR A 80 -4.18 36.36 -9.98
N ALA A 81 -3.56 37.53 -9.78
CA ALA A 81 -3.54 38.19 -8.48
C ALA A 81 -4.96 38.56 -8.01
N GLN A 82 -5.81 39.08 -8.90
CA GLN A 82 -7.22 39.34 -8.59
C GLN A 82 -7.97 38.05 -8.25
N TRP A 83 -7.74 36.98 -9.02
CA TRP A 83 -8.33 35.67 -8.78
C TRP A 83 -7.94 35.14 -7.38
N LEU A 84 -6.67 35.22 -7.00
CA LEU A 84 -6.16 34.75 -5.71
C LEU A 84 -6.61 35.63 -4.53
N ALA A 85 -6.84 36.93 -4.75
CA ALA A 85 -7.37 37.83 -3.72
C ALA A 85 -8.79 37.43 -3.28
N GLU A 86 -9.60 36.95 -4.23
CA GLU A 86 -10.98 36.50 -3.98
C GLU A 86 -11.08 35.00 -3.66
N PHE A 87 -9.99 34.25 -3.87
CA PHE A 87 -9.97 32.80 -3.75
C PHE A 87 -10.44 32.33 -2.38
N ARG A 88 -11.46 31.47 -2.39
CA ARG A 88 -11.82 30.57 -1.31
C ARG A 88 -12.15 29.23 -1.96
N PHE A 89 -11.69 28.14 -1.36
CA PHE A 89 -12.04 26.82 -1.86
C PHE A 89 -13.56 26.62 -1.75
N SER A 90 -14.22 26.34 -2.87
CA SER A 90 -15.67 26.15 -2.96
C SER A 90 -16.07 24.73 -3.39
N GLY A 91 -15.08 23.87 -3.63
CA GLY A 91 -15.28 22.49 -4.07
C GLY A 91 -15.73 21.51 -2.97
N ASP A 92 -15.84 20.25 -3.36
CA ASP A 92 -16.12 19.12 -2.50
C ASP A 92 -14.86 18.28 -2.28
N VAL A 93 -14.75 17.69 -1.09
CA VAL A 93 -13.70 16.71 -0.78
C VAL A 93 -14.35 15.47 -0.19
N ASP A 94 -14.02 14.32 -0.76
CA ASP A 94 -14.34 12.99 -0.24
C ASP A 94 -13.04 12.26 0.10
N GLY A 95 -13.07 11.37 1.08
CA GLY A 95 -11.87 10.64 1.43
C GLY A 95 -12.07 9.64 2.55
N TYR A 96 -11.01 8.89 2.83
CA TYR A 96 -11.01 7.93 3.92
C TYR A 96 -11.01 8.69 5.25
N ARG A 97 -11.57 8.10 6.31
CA ARG A 97 -11.52 8.70 7.65
C ARG A 97 -10.09 8.71 8.16
N GLU A 98 -9.72 9.71 8.95
CA GLU A 98 -8.42 9.68 9.62
C GLU A 98 -8.33 8.47 10.56
N GLY A 99 -7.19 7.79 10.60
CA GLY A 99 -7.02 6.51 11.31
C GLY A 99 -7.40 5.27 10.50
N ASP A 100 -8.01 5.44 9.31
CA ASP A 100 -8.32 4.31 8.44
C ASP A 100 -7.04 3.70 7.83
N LEU A 101 -7.12 2.43 7.45
CA LEU A 101 -6.08 1.76 6.69
C LEU A 101 -6.15 2.15 5.21
N TYR A 102 -5.05 2.03 4.50
CA TYR A 102 -5.02 2.10 3.04
C TYR A 102 -3.98 1.14 2.47
N PHE A 103 -4.14 0.84 1.20
CA PHE A 103 -3.35 -0.10 0.43
C PHE A 103 -2.88 0.56 -0.89
N PRO A 104 -1.94 -0.07 -1.62
CA PRO A 104 -1.59 0.39 -2.96
C PRO A 104 -2.84 0.53 -3.83
N GLY A 105 -3.05 1.71 -4.43
CA GLY A 105 -4.20 2.00 -5.29
C GLY A 105 -5.43 2.59 -4.61
N SER A 106 -5.50 2.65 -3.27
CA SER A 106 -6.61 3.27 -2.54
C SER A 106 -6.81 4.75 -2.94
N PRO A 107 -8.00 5.19 -3.38
CA PRO A 107 -8.31 6.61 -3.63
C PRO A 107 -8.59 7.33 -2.30
N ILE A 108 -7.51 7.63 -1.58
CA ILE A 108 -7.54 8.14 -0.20
C ILE A 108 -8.26 9.48 -0.08
N LEU A 109 -8.03 10.39 -1.03
CA LEU A 109 -8.63 11.72 -1.08
C LEU A 109 -9.10 11.98 -2.50
N THR A 110 -10.29 12.53 -2.67
CA THR A 110 -10.87 12.97 -3.94
C THR A 110 -11.31 14.41 -3.79
N VAL A 111 -10.75 15.31 -4.60
CA VAL A 111 -11.06 16.75 -4.61
C VAL A 111 -11.80 17.05 -5.90
N THR A 112 -13.02 17.59 -5.79
CA THR A 112 -13.88 17.96 -6.91
C THR A 112 -14.16 19.45 -6.86
N GLY A 113 -13.95 20.16 -7.96
CA GLY A 113 -14.11 21.62 -8.02
C GLY A 113 -13.73 22.15 -9.40
N THR A 114 -13.29 23.39 -9.46
CA THR A 114 -12.65 23.92 -10.68
C THR A 114 -11.20 23.46 -10.79
N LEU A 115 -10.66 23.44 -12.02
CA LEU A 115 -9.27 23.06 -12.29
C LEU A 115 -8.29 23.89 -11.45
N GLY A 116 -8.49 25.21 -11.36
CA GLY A 116 -7.64 26.09 -10.56
C GLY A 116 -7.70 25.79 -9.06
N GLU A 117 -8.90 25.58 -8.51
CA GLU A 117 -9.07 25.22 -7.09
C GLU A 117 -8.39 23.90 -6.74
N CYS A 118 -8.66 22.84 -7.51
CA CYS A 118 -8.14 21.51 -7.22
C CYS A 118 -6.61 21.44 -7.37
N LEU A 119 -6.05 22.22 -8.31
CA LEU A 119 -4.62 22.28 -8.57
C LEU A 119 -3.83 22.85 -7.38
N LEU A 120 -4.30 23.97 -6.83
CA LEU A 120 -3.60 24.69 -5.75
C LEU A 120 -3.36 23.85 -4.49
N LEU A 121 -4.16 22.80 -4.27
CA LEU A 121 -4.10 21.98 -3.07
C LEU A 121 -3.03 20.88 -3.12
N GLU A 122 -2.42 20.59 -4.28
CA GLU A 122 -1.51 19.44 -4.46
C GLU A 122 -0.35 19.44 -3.44
N THR A 123 0.47 20.49 -3.42
CA THR A 123 1.64 20.56 -2.52
C THR A 123 1.23 20.48 -1.05
N LEU A 124 0.19 21.20 -0.64
CA LEU A 124 -0.27 21.23 0.74
C LEU A 124 -0.80 19.86 1.19
N ALA A 125 -1.67 19.24 0.36
CA ALA A 125 -2.23 17.94 0.64
C ALA A 125 -1.15 16.87 0.73
N LEU A 126 -0.21 16.84 -0.24
CA LEU A 126 0.87 15.87 -0.24
C LEU A 126 1.85 16.08 0.92
N SER A 127 2.17 17.32 1.28
CA SER A 127 3.06 17.61 2.41
C SER A 127 2.50 17.06 3.73
N ILE A 128 1.24 17.38 4.03
CA ILE A 128 0.57 16.94 5.27
C ILE A 128 0.34 15.43 5.27
N LEU A 129 -0.31 14.89 4.23
CA LEU A 129 -0.69 13.48 4.22
C LEU A 129 0.53 12.56 4.19
N ASN A 130 1.59 12.90 3.45
CA ASN A 130 2.77 12.05 3.40
C ASN A 130 3.51 12.00 4.73
N HIS A 131 3.69 13.13 5.41
CA HIS A 131 4.37 13.19 6.69
C HIS A 131 3.55 12.44 7.75
N ASP A 132 2.33 12.87 8.00
CA ASP A 132 1.53 12.35 9.13
C ASP A 132 1.23 10.86 8.96
N THR A 133 0.91 10.41 7.74
CA THR A 133 0.68 8.98 7.44
C THR A 133 1.94 8.14 7.62
N ALA A 134 3.12 8.66 7.26
CA ALA A 134 4.38 7.96 7.48
C ALA A 134 4.63 7.69 8.97
N ILE A 135 4.37 8.69 9.81
CA ILE A 135 4.48 8.60 11.27
C ILE A 135 3.42 7.65 11.84
N ALA A 136 2.14 7.85 11.52
CA ALA A 136 1.05 7.04 12.07
C ALA A 136 1.20 5.55 11.74
N SER A 137 1.61 5.23 10.51
CA SER A 137 1.87 3.85 10.11
C SER A 137 3.04 3.20 10.88
N ALA A 138 4.10 3.96 11.16
CA ALA A 138 5.21 3.47 11.98
C ALA A 138 4.78 3.30 13.45
N ALA A 139 4.06 4.28 13.98
CA ALA A 139 3.54 4.24 15.34
C ALA A 139 2.57 3.07 15.56
N ALA A 140 1.67 2.77 14.61
CA ALA A 140 0.76 1.63 14.70
C ALA A 140 1.50 0.29 14.83
N ARG A 141 2.57 0.11 14.04
CA ARG A 141 3.43 -1.08 14.13
C ARG A 141 4.17 -1.18 15.46
N MET A 142 4.63 -0.05 16.00
CA MET A 142 5.25 -0.01 17.33
C MET A 142 4.25 -0.32 18.44
N VAL A 143 2.99 0.12 18.30
CA VAL A 143 1.89 -0.17 19.25
C VAL A 143 1.56 -1.66 19.27
N ASP A 144 1.43 -2.30 18.10
CA ASP A 144 1.27 -3.75 18.00
C ASP A 144 2.46 -4.49 18.64
N ALA A 145 3.70 -4.07 18.34
CA ALA A 145 4.91 -4.66 18.91
C ALA A 145 5.00 -4.51 20.44
N ALA A 146 4.49 -3.40 21.00
CA ALA A 146 4.51 -3.16 22.44
C ALA A 146 3.53 -4.04 23.22
N GLY A 147 2.58 -4.72 22.57
CA GLY A 147 1.71 -5.70 23.22
C GLY A 147 0.90 -5.13 24.39
N GLY A 148 0.43 -3.88 24.27
CA GLY A 148 -0.35 -3.19 25.29
C GLY A 148 0.45 -2.38 26.32
N ARG A 149 1.80 -2.45 26.29
CA ARG A 149 2.65 -1.58 27.10
C ARG A 149 2.60 -0.13 26.57
N PRO A 150 2.47 0.89 27.42
CA PRO A 150 2.39 2.28 26.99
C PRO A 150 3.68 2.74 26.30
N ILE A 151 3.50 3.54 25.23
CA ILE A 151 4.58 4.17 24.50
C ILE A 151 4.47 5.69 24.63
N ILE A 152 5.60 6.36 24.85
CA ILE A 152 5.72 7.81 24.94
C ILE A 152 6.45 8.33 23.69
N GLU A 153 5.85 9.30 22.98
CA GLU A 153 6.49 9.98 21.86
C GLU A 153 7.48 11.05 22.39
N MET A 154 8.76 10.92 22.03
CA MET A 154 9.87 11.78 22.49
C MET A 154 10.78 12.27 21.37
N GLY A 155 10.29 12.27 20.13
CA GLY A 155 11.04 12.51 18.90
C GLY A 155 11.16 13.98 18.48
N GLY A 156 10.49 14.91 19.16
CA GLY A 156 10.45 16.32 18.73
C GLY A 156 11.81 17.00 18.52
N ARG A 157 12.87 16.55 19.21
CA ARG A 157 14.25 17.05 19.03
C ARG A 157 14.98 16.52 17.78
N ARG A 158 14.34 15.64 17.00
CA ARG A 158 14.91 14.96 15.82
C ARG A 158 14.18 15.32 14.52
N THR A 159 13.23 16.25 14.59
CA THR A 159 12.44 16.73 13.45
C THR A 159 12.19 18.24 13.58
N HIS A 160 11.66 18.87 12.54
CA HIS A 160 11.38 20.30 12.50
C HIS A 160 10.27 20.69 13.49
N GLU A 161 10.26 21.93 13.94
CA GLU A 161 9.41 22.45 15.02
C GLU A 161 7.91 22.15 14.83
N GLU A 162 7.32 22.44 13.67
CA GLU A 162 5.91 22.12 13.40
C GLU A 162 5.70 20.63 13.09
N ALA A 163 6.69 19.98 12.47
CA ALA A 163 6.67 18.53 12.23
C ALA A 163 6.71 17.74 13.53
N ALA A 164 7.34 18.26 14.59
CA ALA A 164 7.35 17.67 15.92
C ALA A 164 5.96 17.66 16.54
N VAL A 165 5.18 18.73 16.36
CA VAL A 165 3.79 18.82 16.83
C VAL A 165 2.90 17.84 16.05
N ALA A 166 3.09 17.78 14.73
CA ALA A 166 2.42 16.82 13.85
C ALA A 166 2.73 15.37 14.21
N THR A 167 4.01 15.05 14.42
CA THR A 167 4.50 13.72 14.81
C THR A 167 3.84 13.26 16.10
N ALA A 168 3.81 14.12 17.12
CA ALA A 168 3.17 13.82 18.41
C ALA A 168 1.67 13.51 18.26
N ARG A 169 0.95 14.29 17.43
CA ARG A 169 -0.47 14.05 17.12
C ARG A 169 -0.67 12.73 16.38
N ALA A 170 0.13 12.46 15.35
CA ALA A 170 0.04 11.25 14.54
C ALA A 170 0.43 9.98 15.32
N ALA A 171 1.43 10.05 16.19
CA ALA A 171 1.78 8.93 17.07
C ALA A 171 0.66 8.65 18.08
N TYR A 172 0.07 9.71 18.67
CA TYR A 172 -1.06 9.57 19.59
C TYR A 172 -2.29 8.97 18.91
N LEU A 173 -2.69 9.42 17.71
CA LEU A 173 -3.86 8.80 17.06
C LEU A 173 -3.63 7.32 16.73
N ALA A 174 -2.39 6.94 16.40
CA ALA A 174 -2.03 5.56 16.06
C ALA A 174 -1.94 4.62 17.27
N GLY A 175 -1.90 5.15 18.50
CA GLY A 175 -1.97 4.36 19.72
C GLY A 175 -0.96 4.70 20.82
N PHE A 176 -0.01 5.60 20.60
CA PHE A 176 0.93 6.01 21.66
C PHE A 176 0.19 6.64 22.84
N ALA A 177 0.60 6.38 24.08
CA ALA A 177 -0.15 6.79 25.26
C ALA A 177 -0.01 8.30 25.55
N THR A 178 1.19 8.84 25.39
CA THR A 178 1.52 10.23 25.73
C THR A 178 2.60 10.79 24.80
N THR A 179 2.81 12.11 24.83
CA THR A 179 3.92 12.80 24.15
C THR A 179 4.68 13.69 25.12
N SER A 180 5.96 13.93 24.86
CA SER A 180 6.74 15.01 25.50
C SER A 180 6.50 16.39 24.87
N ASN A 181 5.80 16.47 23.74
CA ASN A 181 5.56 17.71 23.01
C ASN A 181 4.42 18.52 23.63
N LEU A 182 4.77 19.61 24.33
CA LEU A 182 3.80 20.49 24.99
C LEU A 182 2.87 21.21 24.01
N ALA A 183 3.35 21.57 22.82
CA ALA A 183 2.52 22.23 21.82
C ALA A 183 1.43 21.29 21.27
N ALA A 184 1.73 20.00 21.12
CA ALA A 184 0.73 19.00 20.75
C ALA A 184 -0.32 18.81 21.85
N GLY A 185 0.11 18.80 23.12
CA GLY A 185 -0.82 18.77 24.25
C GLY A 185 -1.73 19.98 24.29
N ARG A 186 -1.19 21.19 24.08
CA ARG A 186 -1.97 22.42 24.07
C ARG A 186 -2.91 22.54 22.86
N ARG A 187 -2.45 22.18 21.66
CA ARG A 187 -3.21 22.36 20.40
C ARG A 187 -4.25 21.26 20.17
N PHE A 188 -3.92 20.03 20.54
CA PHE A 188 -4.71 18.85 20.17
C PHE A 188 -5.21 18.03 21.37
N GLY A 189 -4.92 18.45 22.60
CA GLY A 189 -5.34 17.73 23.81
C GLY A 189 -4.60 16.40 24.01
N VAL A 190 -3.47 16.18 23.34
CA VAL A 190 -2.67 14.96 23.53
C VAL A 190 -2.13 14.92 24.96
N PRO A 191 -2.33 13.84 25.72
CA PRO A 191 -1.74 13.71 27.05
C PRO A 191 -0.23 13.88 27.03
N THR A 192 0.29 14.79 27.86
CA THR A 192 1.72 15.07 27.93
C THR A 192 2.38 14.36 29.10
N ALA A 193 3.56 13.78 28.88
CA ALA A 193 4.39 13.20 29.92
C ALA A 193 5.85 13.62 29.73
N GLY A 194 6.59 13.73 30.83
CA GLY A 194 8.00 14.07 30.82
C GLY A 194 8.71 13.54 32.06
N THR A 195 10.00 13.34 31.93
CA THR A 195 10.90 12.97 33.03
C THR A 195 12.11 13.89 33.02
N ALA A 196 13.10 13.63 33.88
CA ALA A 196 14.39 14.31 33.81
C ALA A 196 15.22 13.87 32.58
N ALA A 197 16.11 14.75 32.14
CA ALA A 197 17.21 14.45 31.22
C ALA A 197 18.52 14.36 32.02
N HIS A 198 19.57 13.75 31.45
CA HIS A 198 20.88 13.65 32.12
C HIS A 198 21.44 14.99 32.59
N ALA A 199 21.18 16.08 31.86
CA ALA A 199 21.61 17.42 32.26
C ALA A 199 21.08 17.82 33.65
N PHE A 200 19.91 17.33 34.06
CA PHE A 200 19.37 17.59 35.39
C PHE A 200 20.20 16.89 36.46
N THR A 201 20.53 15.60 36.28
CA THR A 201 21.37 14.85 37.21
C THR A 201 22.79 15.43 37.28
N LEU A 202 23.38 15.72 36.11
CA LEU A 202 24.74 16.27 36.00
C LEU A 202 24.91 17.68 36.58
N ALA A 203 23.81 18.42 36.77
CA ALA A 203 23.84 19.76 37.35
C ALA A 203 23.85 19.77 38.89
N HIS A 204 23.63 18.64 39.54
CA HIS A 204 23.70 18.48 41.00
C HIS A 204 25.06 17.91 41.41
N ASP A 205 25.47 18.15 42.66
CA ASP A 205 26.76 17.64 43.17
C ASP A 205 26.74 16.11 43.29
N THR A 206 25.55 15.53 43.53
CA THR A 206 25.37 14.07 43.58
C THR A 206 24.06 13.63 42.91
N GLU A 207 24.04 12.39 42.43
CA GLU A 207 22.84 11.75 41.87
C GLU A 207 21.70 11.66 42.90
N ALA A 208 22.03 11.43 44.18
CA ALA A 208 21.05 11.38 45.27
C ALA A 208 20.34 12.73 45.49
N GLU A 209 21.07 13.84 45.36
CA GLU A 209 20.49 15.19 45.44
C GLU A 209 19.57 15.48 44.25
N ALA A 210 19.95 15.07 43.04
CA ALA A 210 19.09 15.19 41.87
C ALA A 210 17.78 14.41 42.06
N PHE A 211 17.85 13.15 42.47
CA PHE A 211 16.66 12.34 42.71
C PHE A 211 15.79 12.92 43.83
N ARG A 212 16.40 13.42 44.92
CA ARG A 212 15.66 14.03 46.02
C ARG A 212 14.92 15.28 45.57
N SER A 213 15.60 16.15 44.83
CA SER A 213 15.04 17.36 44.22
C SER A 213 13.82 17.03 43.33
N GLN A 214 13.93 16.00 42.48
CA GLN A 214 12.81 15.59 41.62
C GLN A 214 11.65 14.97 42.41
N VAL A 215 11.93 14.12 43.41
CA VAL A 215 10.89 13.50 44.26
C VAL A 215 10.17 14.53 45.11
N GLU A 216 10.87 15.53 45.66
CA GLU A 216 10.27 16.64 46.39
C GLU A 216 9.33 17.47 45.50
N ALA A 217 9.70 17.68 44.24
CA ALA A 217 8.91 18.47 43.29
C ALA A 217 7.70 17.71 42.70
N LEU A 218 7.87 16.43 42.36
CA LEU A 218 6.91 15.65 41.56
C LEU A 218 6.24 14.50 42.33
N GLY A 219 6.72 14.21 43.55
CA GLY A 219 6.28 13.09 44.36
C GLY A 219 6.91 11.75 43.99
N VAL A 220 6.73 10.76 44.87
CA VAL A 220 7.31 9.41 44.73
C VAL A 220 6.83 8.64 43.50
N GLY A 221 5.68 9.02 42.92
CA GLY A 221 5.15 8.42 41.69
C GLY A 221 5.91 8.80 40.41
N THR A 222 6.97 9.60 40.50
CA THR A 222 7.79 10.04 39.38
C THR A 222 8.59 8.89 38.73
N THR A 223 9.17 9.18 37.57
CA THR A 223 10.17 8.32 36.90
C THR A 223 11.56 8.92 37.05
N LEU A 224 12.50 8.16 37.62
CA LEU A 224 13.89 8.60 37.83
C LEU A 224 14.83 8.00 36.78
N LEU A 225 15.73 8.82 36.22
CA LEU A 225 16.73 8.41 35.22
C LEU A 225 17.96 7.84 35.92
N VAL A 226 18.16 6.53 35.85
CA VAL A 226 19.12 5.82 36.73
C VAL A 226 20.45 5.47 36.07
N ASP A 227 20.64 5.80 34.81
CA ASP A 227 21.80 5.39 34.00
C ASP A 227 22.76 6.54 33.70
N THR A 228 22.79 7.58 34.53
CA THR A 228 23.72 8.71 34.33
C THR A 228 25.17 8.32 34.60
N TYR A 229 25.41 7.44 35.58
CA TYR A 229 26.76 6.98 35.95
C TYR A 229 26.88 5.46 35.94
N ASP A 230 26.04 4.77 36.72
CA ASP A 230 25.97 3.30 36.82
C ASP A 230 24.54 2.89 37.17
N ILE A 231 23.94 2.01 36.36
CA ILE A 231 22.52 1.63 36.46
C ILE A 231 22.21 1.00 37.83
N ALA A 232 23.05 0.08 38.29
CA ALA A 232 22.79 -0.64 39.53
C ALA A 232 22.88 0.29 40.75
N GLN A 233 23.88 1.17 40.78
CA GLN A 233 24.01 2.16 41.83
C GLN A 233 22.89 3.21 41.76
N GLY A 234 22.53 3.68 40.56
CA GLY A 234 21.43 4.61 40.35
C GLY A 234 20.10 4.06 40.86
N ILE A 235 19.81 2.77 40.63
CA ILE A 235 18.61 2.10 41.18
C ILE A 235 18.64 2.07 42.71
N ARG A 236 19.78 1.75 43.33
CA ARG A 236 19.89 1.76 44.80
C ARG A 236 19.64 3.16 45.36
N THR A 237 20.27 4.17 44.77
CA THR A 237 20.08 5.58 45.14
C THR A 237 18.62 6.01 44.97
N ALA A 238 17.98 5.62 43.86
CA ALA A 238 16.58 5.93 43.59
C ALA A 238 15.64 5.34 44.65
N VAL A 239 15.84 4.07 45.04
CA VAL A 239 15.03 3.41 46.09
C VAL A 239 15.35 3.96 47.48
N GLU A 240 16.61 4.32 47.78
CA GLU A 240 16.98 4.97 49.04
C GLU A 240 16.26 6.32 49.21
N VAL A 241 16.20 7.12 48.14
CA VAL A 241 15.60 8.45 48.15
C VAL A 241 14.07 8.42 48.10
N ALA A 242 13.49 7.61 47.22
CA ALA A 242 12.03 7.59 46.98
C ALA A 242 11.28 6.52 47.80
N GLY A 243 12.00 5.59 48.41
CA GLY A 243 11.44 4.40 49.06
C GLY A 243 10.96 3.33 48.07
N THR A 244 10.38 2.26 48.60
CA THR A 244 9.85 1.13 47.81
C THR A 244 8.58 1.47 47.01
N GLY A 245 8.00 2.65 47.25
CA GLY A 245 6.85 3.19 46.52
C GLY A 245 7.21 4.04 45.30
N LEU A 246 8.47 4.02 44.84
CA LEU A 246 8.91 4.71 43.63
C LEU A 246 8.01 4.32 42.43
N GLY A 247 7.64 5.28 41.60
CA GLY A 247 6.77 5.04 40.45
C GLY A 247 7.44 4.25 39.31
N ALA A 248 8.61 4.72 38.87
CA ALA A 248 9.37 4.04 37.82
C ALA A 248 10.86 4.44 37.81
N VAL A 249 11.69 3.59 37.19
CA VAL A 249 13.04 3.92 36.75
C VAL A 249 13.09 3.98 35.23
N ARG A 250 13.95 4.86 34.68
CA ARG A 250 14.21 4.95 33.24
C ARG A 250 15.65 4.56 32.92
N ILE A 251 15.83 3.70 31.92
CA ILE A 251 17.12 3.25 31.39
C ILE A 251 17.21 3.67 29.91
N ASP A 252 18.26 4.39 29.53
CA ASP A 252 18.48 4.95 28.18
C ASP A 252 19.70 4.34 27.46
N SER A 253 20.45 3.45 28.11
CA SER A 253 21.73 2.94 27.63
C SER A 253 21.96 1.46 27.99
N GLY A 254 22.98 0.85 27.36
CA GLY A 254 23.34 -0.56 27.52
C GLY A 254 22.50 -1.51 26.66
N ASP A 255 22.65 -2.81 26.91
CA ASP A 255 21.74 -3.83 26.34
C ASP A 255 20.42 -3.76 27.12
N LEU A 256 19.39 -3.19 26.51
CA LEU A 256 18.13 -2.92 27.19
C LEU A 256 17.44 -4.20 27.71
N ALA A 257 17.62 -5.35 27.06
CA ALA A 257 17.06 -6.60 27.55
C ALA A 257 17.78 -7.03 28.82
N GLU A 258 19.12 -7.11 28.76
CA GLU A 258 19.94 -7.53 29.89
C GLU A 258 19.81 -6.57 31.08
N GLU A 259 19.89 -5.26 30.83
CA GLU A 259 19.80 -4.23 31.86
C GLU A 259 18.42 -4.17 32.51
N SER A 260 17.34 -4.40 31.75
CA SER A 260 15.99 -4.48 32.33
C SER A 260 15.84 -5.70 33.25
N HIS A 261 16.40 -6.87 32.88
CA HIS A 261 16.40 -8.04 33.75
C HIS A 261 17.20 -7.81 35.04
N LYS A 262 18.40 -7.23 34.93
CA LYS A 262 19.22 -6.86 36.10
C LYS A 262 18.50 -5.86 36.99
N ALA A 263 17.87 -4.84 36.39
CA ALA A 263 17.11 -3.83 37.10
C ALA A 263 15.93 -4.44 37.86
N ARG A 264 15.17 -5.34 37.23
CA ARG A 264 14.03 -6.02 37.87
C ARG A 264 14.47 -6.82 39.10
N VAL A 265 15.51 -7.65 38.95
CA VAL A 265 16.08 -8.45 40.06
C VAL A 265 16.54 -7.54 41.21
N LEU A 266 17.21 -6.43 40.89
CA LEU A 266 17.70 -5.50 41.89
C LEU A 266 16.55 -4.79 42.63
N LEU A 267 15.58 -4.24 41.89
CA LEU A 267 14.41 -3.59 42.47
C LEU A 267 13.64 -4.53 43.40
N ASP A 268 13.47 -5.80 43.02
CA ASP A 268 12.80 -6.80 43.84
C ASP A 268 13.59 -7.11 45.11
N SER A 269 14.91 -7.22 45.02
CA SER A 269 15.78 -7.43 46.19
C SER A 269 15.75 -6.27 47.18
N LEU A 270 15.46 -5.05 46.71
CA LEU A 270 15.30 -3.84 47.52
C LEU A 270 13.86 -3.67 48.04
N GLY A 271 12.94 -4.58 47.72
CA GLY A 271 11.53 -4.52 48.11
C GLY A 271 10.66 -3.61 47.26
N ALA A 272 11.21 -3.02 46.19
CA ALA A 272 10.54 -2.09 45.27
C ALA A 272 9.88 -2.86 44.10
N THR A 273 9.09 -3.89 44.44
CA THR A 273 8.49 -4.82 43.47
C THR A 273 7.44 -4.18 42.56
N GLY A 274 6.89 -3.03 42.96
CA GLY A 274 5.89 -2.28 42.18
C GLY A 274 6.46 -1.18 41.28
N THR A 275 7.76 -0.83 41.38
CA THR A 275 8.32 0.23 40.51
C THR A 275 8.50 -0.29 39.10
N ARG A 276 8.01 0.48 38.14
CA ARG A 276 8.04 0.14 36.72
C ARG A 276 9.40 0.40 36.08
N ILE A 277 9.71 -0.33 35.02
CA ILE A 277 10.90 -0.13 34.19
C ILE A 277 10.47 0.47 32.86
N VAL A 278 10.90 1.69 32.58
CA VAL A 278 10.71 2.37 31.30
C VAL A 278 12.04 2.41 30.56
N VAL A 279 12.06 2.03 29.29
CA VAL A 279 13.28 2.14 28.48
C VAL A 279 13.13 3.21 27.41
N THR A 280 14.23 3.91 27.14
CA THR A 280 14.34 4.86 26.03
C THR A 280 15.57 4.53 25.20
N SER A 281 15.48 4.69 23.88
CA SER A 281 16.60 4.57 22.94
C SER A 281 16.12 4.92 21.53
N ASP A 282 16.90 4.61 20.49
CA ASP A 282 16.47 4.57 19.09
C ASP A 282 15.58 3.32 18.81
N LEU A 283 14.55 3.14 19.64
CA LEU A 283 13.58 2.05 19.55
C LEU A 283 12.71 2.17 18.30
N ASP A 284 12.54 1.07 17.58
CA ASP A 284 11.51 0.92 16.55
C ASP A 284 10.69 -0.35 16.77
N GLU A 285 9.77 -0.66 15.85
CA GLU A 285 8.91 -1.83 15.96
C GLU A 285 9.69 -3.16 16.03
N PHE A 286 10.90 -3.23 15.45
CA PHE A 286 11.72 -4.43 15.44
C PHE A 286 12.41 -4.61 16.80
N VAL A 287 13.00 -3.53 17.31
CA VAL A 287 13.65 -3.54 18.64
C VAL A 287 12.61 -3.79 19.73
N ILE A 288 11.44 -3.14 19.67
CA ILE A 288 10.36 -3.37 20.64
C ILE A 288 9.90 -4.83 20.60
N THR A 289 9.77 -5.43 19.41
CA THR A 289 9.43 -6.86 19.26
C THR A 289 10.49 -7.76 19.89
N ALA A 290 11.79 -7.46 19.69
CA ALA A 290 12.89 -8.22 20.28
C ALA A 290 12.94 -8.10 21.82
N LEU A 291 12.39 -7.02 22.37
CA LEU A 291 12.29 -6.76 23.81
C LEU A 291 11.00 -7.31 24.43
N ALA A 292 10.21 -8.13 23.71
CA ALA A 292 8.89 -8.54 24.16
C ALA A 292 8.89 -9.26 25.51
N ASP A 293 9.88 -10.13 25.75
CA ASP A 293 10.01 -10.95 26.97
C ASP A 293 10.79 -10.25 28.11
N ALA A 294 11.39 -9.08 27.83
CA ALA A 294 12.09 -8.32 28.86
C ALA A 294 11.09 -7.67 29.84
N PRO A 295 11.44 -7.52 31.13
CA PRO A 295 10.56 -6.97 32.17
C PRO A 295 10.48 -5.44 32.06
N ILE A 296 9.97 -4.98 30.92
CA ILE A 296 9.80 -3.57 30.56
C ILE A 296 8.31 -3.25 30.61
N ASP A 297 7.97 -2.20 31.33
CA ASP A 297 6.60 -1.75 31.54
C ASP A 297 6.17 -0.63 30.57
N GLY A 298 7.12 0.00 29.87
CA GLY A 298 6.83 1.04 28.89
C GLY A 298 8.05 1.47 28.09
N TYR A 299 7.78 2.13 26.97
CA TYR A 299 8.81 2.55 26.00
C TYR A 299 8.72 4.06 25.76
N GLY A 300 9.86 4.75 25.64
CA GLY A 300 9.91 6.10 25.06
C GLY A 300 10.65 6.06 23.72
N VAL A 301 9.97 6.48 22.66
CA VAL A 301 10.45 6.37 21.29
C VAL A 301 10.72 7.76 20.72
N GLY A 302 11.93 7.96 20.22
CA GLY A 302 12.40 9.25 19.69
C GLY A 302 12.54 9.28 18.17
N THR A 303 13.78 9.11 17.70
CA THR A 303 14.16 9.31 16.28
C THR A 303 13.35 8.46 15.32
N ARG A 304 13.13 7.18 15.63
CA ARG A 304 12.51 6.22 14.71
C ARG A 304 11.05 6.57 14.45
N VAL A 305 10.25 6.91 15.46
CA VAL A 305 8.86 7.36 15.21
C VAL A 305 8.82 8.68 14.45
N ALA A 306 9.66 9.66 14.80
CA ALA A 306 9.71 10.98 14.15
C ALA A 306 10.17 10.96 12.68
N THR A 307 10.77 9.85 12.24
CA THR A 307 11.26 9.66 10.87
C THR A 307 10.49 8.56 10.12
N GLY A 308 9.31 8.17 10.61
CA GLY A 308 8.47 7.15 9.97
C GLY A 308 9.13 5.76 9.93
N SER A 309 9.95 5.44 10.93
CA SER A 309 10.79 4.23 11.04
C SER A 309 11.76 4.04 9.86
N GLY A 310 12.27 5.14 9.31
CA GLY A 310 13.14 5.14 8.13
C GLY A 310 12.43 5.44 6.81
N HIS A 311 11.10 5.61 6.84
CA HIS A 311 10.31 6.04 5.70
C HIS A 311 9.62 7.37 6.02
N PRO A 312 10.26 8.53 5.76
CA PRO A 312 9.74 9.85 6.17
C PRO A 312 8.53 10.32 5.35
N THR A 313 8.12 9.56 4.33
CA THR A 313 6.99 9.86 3.45
C THR A 313 6.20 8.59 3.12
N ALA A 314 4.87 8.72 3.06
CA ALA A 314 3.97 7.67 2.60
C ALA A 314 4.01 7.45 1.07
N SER A 315 4.74 8.29 0.33
CA SER A 315 4.89 8.23 -1.14
C SER A 315 3.56 8.33 -1.91
N MET A 316 2.59 9.05 -1.34
CA MET A 316 1.35 9.42 -2.00
C MET A 316 1.62 10.40 -3.13
N VAL A 317 0.75 10.37 -4.13
CA VAL A 317 0.72 11.31 -5.25
C VAL A 317 -0.67 11.88 -5.43
N TYR A 318 -0.74 13.09 -5.97
CA TYR A 318 -1.99 13.79 -6.28
C TYR A 318 -2.12 13.93 -7.79
N LYS A 319 -3.25 13.54 -8.38
CA LYS A 319 -3.37 13.45 -9.85
C LYS A 319 -4.76 13.86 -10.33
N LEU A 320 -4.81 14.62 -11.43
CA LEU A 320 -6.02 14.84 -12.20
C LEU A 320 -6.50 13.50 -12.79
N VAL A 321 -7.74 13.12 -12.50
CA VAL A 321 -8.36 11.88 -12.98
C VAL A 321 -9.56 12.13 -13.87
N ALA A 322 -10.23 13.27 -13.77
CA ALA A 322 -11.31 13.64 -14.67
C ALA A 322 -11.39 15.16 -14.86
N ILE A 323 -11.83 15.61 -16.03
CA ILE A 323 -11.98 17.03 -16.34
C ILE A 323 -13.11 17.22 -17.36
N ALA A 324 -13.86 18.32 -17.31
CA ALA A 324 -14.83 18.69 -18.35
C ALA A 324 -14.17 19.59 -19.41
N ASP A 325 -14.66 19.62 -20.64
CA ASP A 325 -14.11 20.50 -21.68
C ASP A 325 -14.53 21.96 -21.50
N ALA A 326 -15.72 22.21 -20.96
CA ALA A 326 -16.17 23.52 -20.49
C ALA A 326 -17.04 23.41 -19.21
N PRO A 327 -17.30 24.52 -18.49
CA PRO A 327 -18.30 24.54 -17.42
C PRO A 327 -19.68 24.06 -17.90
N GLY A 328 -20.29 23.14 -17.15
CA GLY A 328 -21.59 22.55 -17.49
C GLY A 328 -21.54 21.33 -18.43
N GLU A 329 -20.37 20.96 -18.93
CA GLU A 329 -20.16 19.75 -19.73
C GLU A 329 -19.79 18.53 -18.88
N PRO A 330 -20.02 17.29 -19.37
CA PRO A 330 -19.67 16.08 -18.64
C PRO A 330 -18.16 15.94 -18.43
N LEU A 331 -17.80 15.30 -17.32
CA LEU A 331 -16.41 14.96 -17.00
C LEU A 331 -15.93 13.81 -17.90
N ARG A 332 -14.81 14.02 -18.60
CA ARG A 332 -14.07 12.94 -19.28
C ARG A 332 -12.94 12.42 -18.38
N SER A 333 -12.81 11.10 -18.32
CA SER A 333 -11.70 10.43 -17.65
C SER A 333 -10.36 10.78 -18.31
N VAL A 334 -9.35 11.07 -17.49
CA VAL A 334 -7.98 11.30 -17.93
C VAL A 334 -7.01 10.47 -17.12
N ALA A 335 -5.97 9.98 -17.80
CA ALA A 335 -4.94 9.15 -17.20
C ALA A 335 -3.59 9.47 -17.82
N LYS A 336 -2.54 9.34 -17.01
CA LYS A 336 -1.18 9.35 -17.52
C LYS A 336 -0.91 8.04 -18.28
N LYS A 337 -0.62 8.16 -19.58
CA LYS A 337 -0.12 7.05 -20.40
C LYS A 337 1.41 6.97 -20.26
N SER A 338 1.92 6.14 -19.36
CA SER A 338 3.35 5.81 -19.31
C SER A 338 3.55 4.36 -18.92
N LYS A 339 4.47 3.65 -19.60
CA LYS A 339 4.70 2.20 -19.50
C LYS A 339 4.80 1.68 -18.06
N ASP A 340 5.40 2.44 -17.14
CA ASP A 340 5.64 1.98 -15.75
C ASP A 340 4.82 2.70 -14.66
N LYS A 341 3.93 3.64 -15.05
CA LYS A 341 3.16 4.48 -14.10
C LYS A 341 1.74 4.79 -14.58
N GLY A 342 1.12 3.83 -15.27
CA GLY A 342 -0.29 3.91 -15.66
C GLY A 342 -1.18 4.21 -14.44
N SER A 343 -2.21 5.03 -14.65
CA SER A 343 -3.22 5.38 -13.65
C SER A 343 -4.60 5.12 -14.23
N VAL A 344 -5.55 4.66 -13.41
CA VAL A 344 -6.95 4.57 -13.84
C VAL A 344 -7.57 5.95 -13.79
N GLY A 345 -8.02 6.43 -14.96
CA GLY A 345 -8.74 7.68 -15.09
C GLY A 345 -10.19 7.57 -14.63
N GLY A 346 -10.80 8.72 -14.39
CA GLY A 346 -12.14 8.84 -13.79
C GLY A 346 -12.08 8.85 -12.28
N ARG A 347 -13.11 9.47 -11.68
CA ARG A 347 -13.38 9.41 -10.24
C ARG A 347 -13.49 7.94 -9.80
N LYS A 348 -12.88 7.59 -8.67
CA LYS A 348 -12.97 6.26 -8.08
C LYS A 348 -13.84 6.26 -6.83
N HIS A 349 -14.57 5.16 -6.64
CA HIS A 349 -15.36 4.90 -5.44
C HIS A 349 -14.86 3.62 -4.78
N ALA A 350 -14.27 3.73 -3.59
CA ALA A 350 -13.67 2.59 -2.90
C ALA A 350 -14.67 1.82 -2.03
N PHE A 351 -14.52 0.50 -2.03
CA PHE A 351 -15.33 -0.45 -1.28
C PHE A 351 -14.46 -1.50 -0.57
N ARG A 352 -14.97 -2.03 0.53
CA ARG A 352 -14.35 -3.12 1.29
C ARG A 352 -15.30 -4.25 1.57
N GLU A 353 -14.72 -5.43 1.70
CA GLU A 353 -15.38 -6.66 2.09
C GLU A 353 -14.71 -7.23 3.35
N TYR A 354 -15.53 -7.77 4.23
CA TYR A 354 -15.10 -8.38 5.48
C TYR A 354 -15.67 -9.79 5.56
N ASP A 355 -14.90 -10.71 6.12
CA ASP A 355 -15.41 -12.06 6.39
C ASP A 355 -16.38 -12.09 7.58
N ALA A 356 -16.92 -13.27 7.90
CA ALA A 356 -17.84 -13.45 9.01
C ALA A 356 -17.23 -13.17 10.40
N THR A 357 -15.89 -13.14 10.51
CA THR A 357 -15.16 -12.81 11.75
C THR A 357 -14.88 -11.32 11.89
N GLY A 358 -15.17 -10.53 10.84
CA GLY A 358 -14.86 -9.10 10.79
C GLY A 358 -13.45 -8.79 10.28
N THR A 359 -12.75 -9.78 9.72
CA THR A 359 -11.43 -9.58 9.10
C THR A 359 -11.59 -8.94 7.73
N LEU A 360 -10.81 -7.89 7.45
CA LEU A 360 -10.80 -7.22 6.15
C LEU A 360 -10.16 -8.13 5.10
N VAL A 361 -10.90 -8.55 4.07
CA VAL A 361 -10.41 -9.52 3.08
C VAL A 361 -10.21 -8.94 1.68
N ALA A 362 -10.86 -7.81 1.38
CA ALA A 362 -10.65 -7.13 0.10
C ALA A 362 -10.88 -5.62 0.21
N GLU A 363 -10.14 -4.87 -0.59
CA GLU A 363 -10.44 -3.49 -0.94
C GLU A 363 -10.34 -3.34 -2.45
N TRP A 364 -11.30 -2.66 -3.05
CA TRP A 364 -11.37 -2.43 -4.49
C TRP A 364 -12.10 -1.11 -4.75
N PHE A 365 -12.09 -0.64 -6.00
CA PHE A 365 -12.86 0.54 -6.38
C PHE A 365 -13.62 0.34 -7.69
N THR A 366 -14.68 1.11 -7.87
CA THR A 366 -15.34 1.27 -9.18
C THR A 366 -14.90 2.55 -9.88
N GLY A 367 -15.16 2.64 -11.19
CA GLY A 367 -14.97 3.86 -11.98
C GLY A 367 -16.11 4.87 -11.83
N GLN A 368 -15.94 6.05 -12.44
CA GLN A 368 -16.77 7.25 -12.26
C GLN A 368 -18.27 7.02 -12.45
N ASP A 369 -18.64 6.23 -13.47
CA ASP A 369 -20.03 6.04 -13.88
C ASP A 369 -20.55 4.63 -13.56
N ALA A 370 -19.81 3.88 -12.74
CA ALA A 370 -20.19 2.52 -12.37
C ALA A 370 -21.39 2.52 -11.41
N PRO A 371 -22.29 1.53 -11.53
CA PRO A 371 -23.39 1.39 -10.58
C PRO A 371 -22.86 1.12 -9.17
N SER A 372 -23.65 1.53 -8.16
CA SER A 372 -23.35 1.20 -6.77
C SER A 372 -23.37 -0.33 -6.63
N PRO A 373 -22.33 -0.92 -6.00
CA PRO A 373 -22.29 -2.36 -5.84
C PRO A 373 -23.35 -2.87 -4.87
N GLY A 374 -23.61 -4.18 -4.92
CA GLY A 374 -24.57 -4.84 -4.06
C GLY A 374 -24.27 -4.71 -2.55
N PRO A 375 -25.21 -5.11 -1.68
CA PRO A 375 -25.19 -4.81 -0.24
C PRO A 375 -24.00 -5.36 0.57
N GLY A 376 -23.20 -6.27 0.00
CA GLY A 376 -21.99 -6.81 0.64
C GLY A 376 -20.78 -5.85 0.61
N ALA A 377 -20.77 -4.87 -0.30
CA ALA A 377 -19.67 -3.94 -0.48
C ALA A 377 -19.85 -2.68 0.38
N ARG A 378 -18.95 -2.46 1.33
CA ARG A 378 -19.02 -1.30 2.25
C ARG A 378 -18.24 -0.11 1.67
N PRO A 379 -18.87 1.04 1.40
CA PRO A 379 -18.15 2.22 0.92
C PRO A 379 -17.14 2.70 1.97
N VAL A 380 -15.95 3.10 1.52
CA VAL A 380 -14.86 3.54 2.42
C VAL A 380 -14.82 5.05 2.57
N GLN A 381 -15.02 5.79 1.47
CA GLN A 381 -14.94 7.25 1.47
C GLN A 381 -16.15 7.89 2.16
N VAL A 382 -15.89 8.94 2.92
CA VAL A 382 -16.88 9.81 3.56
C VAL A 382 -16.78 11.24 3.03
N ALA A 383 -17.86 12.00 3.18
CA ALA A 383 -17.87 13.43 2.92
C ALA A 383 -16.95 14.17 3.90
N LEU A 384 -16.00 14.96 3.41
CA LEU A 384 -15.07 15.73 4.23
C LEU A 384 -15.32 17.24 4.13
N ILE A 385 -15.45 17.73 2.91
CA ILE A 385 -15.82 19.11 2.58
C ILE A 385 -17.01 19.08 1.62
N ARG A 386 -17.96 19.98 1.82
CA ARG A 386 -19.06 20.22 0.88
C ARG A 386 -19.21 21.70 0.62
N ALA A 387 -19.20 22.08 -0.66
CA ALA A 387 -19.29 23.46 -1.10
C ALA A 387 -18.31 24.41 -0.35
N GLY A 388 -17.08 23.96 -0.13
CA GLY A 388 -16.06 24.70 0.62
C GLY A 388 -16.13 24.61 2.15
N GLU A 389 -17.20 24.04 2.73
CA GLU A 389 -17.35 23.91 4.18
C GLU A 389 -16.92 22.54 4.70
N VAL A 390 -16.08 22.51 5.74
CA VAL A 390 -15.66 21.26 6.39
C VAL A 390 -16.83 20.65 7.16
N VAL A 391 -17.33 19.51 6.68
CA VAL A 391 -18.46 18.75 7.26
C VAL A 391 -18.03 17.57 8.13
N HIS A 392 -16.75 17.21 8.12
CA HIS A 392 -16.19 16.11 8.93
C HIS A 392 -15.15 16.63 9.94
N ARG A 393 -15.51 16.64 11.23
CA ARG A 393 -14.65 17.14 12.32
C ARG A 393 -14.68 16.23 13.56
N PRO A 394 -14.24 14.96 13.45
CA PRO A 394 -14.16 14.08 14.61
C PRO A 394 -13.14 14.60 15.64
N ALA A 395 -13.39 14.36 16.92
CA ALA A 395 -12.40 14.58 17.96
C ALA A 395 -11.22 13.62 17.80
N LEU A 396 -10.03 14.02 18.24
CA LEU A 396 -8.81 13.18 18.11
C LEU A 396 -8.94 11.83 18.82
N THR A 397 -9.73 11.76 19.91
CA THR A 397 -10.04 10.51 20.60
C THR A 397 -10.93 9.59 19.78
N GLU A 398 -11.92 10.13 19.05
CA GLU A 398 -12.77 9.33 18.14
C GLU A 398 -11.95 8.78 16.97
N VAL A 399 -11.03 9.59 16.43
CA VAL A 399 -10.06 9.15 15.41
C VAL A 399 -9.18 8.01 15.93
N ARG A 400 -8.68 8.14 17.16
CA ARG A 400 -7.86 7.10 17.81
C ARG A 400 -8.63 5.80 18.01
N ASP A 401 -9.85 5.87 18.52
CA ASP A 401 -10.71 4.69 18.72
C ASP A 401 -11.01 4.01 17.38
N PHE A 402 -11.28 4.80 16.34
CA PHE A 402 -11.47 4.29 14.99
C PHE A 402 -10.20 3.66 14.41
N ALA A 403 -9.03 4.24 14.64
CA ALA A 403 -7.75 3.67 14.20
C ALA A 403 -7.49 2.30 14.83
N ALA A 404 -7.73 2.18 16.15
CA ALA A 404 -7.61 0.91 16.87
C ALA A 404 -8.60 -0.14 16.34
N ALA A 405 -9.86 0.25 16.12
CA ALA A 405 -10.88 -0.64 15.57
C ALA A 405 -10.53 -1.12 14.15
N THR A 406 -9.99 -0.24 13.30
CA THR A 406 -9.61 -0.59 11.93
C THR A 406 -8.38 -1.51 11.92
N LEU A 407 -7.37 -1.23 12.75
CA LEU A 407 -6.20 -2.09 12.89
C LEU A 407 -6.58 -3.51 13.36
N ALA A 408 -7.59 -3.62 14.24
CA ALA A 408 -8.11 -4.91 14.71
C ALA A 408 -8.81 -5.75 13.61
N THR A 409 -9.17 -5.15 12.47
CA THR A 409 -9.72 -5.89 11.33
C THR A 409 -8.67 -6.61 10.50
N LEU A 410 -7.37 -6.37 10.74
CA LEU A 410 -6.29 -7.06 10.05
C LEU A 410 -5.96 -8.39 10.73
N PRO A 411 -5.69 -9.46 9.96
CA PRO A 411 -5.22 -10.71 10.53
C PRO A 411 -3.78 -10.57 11.05
N ALA A 412 -3.33 -11.52 11.87
CA ALA A 412 -2.04 -11.44 12.55
C ALA A 412 -0.86 -11.35 11.56
N GLU A 413 -0.93 -12.09 10.45
CA GLU A 413 0.08 -12.07 9.39
C GLU A 413 0.17 -10.72 8.66
N ALA A 414 -0.88 -9.90 8.68
CA ALA A 414 -0.87 -8.55 8.12
C ALA A 414 -0.32 -7.52 9.12
N ARG A 415 -0.39 -7.81 10.43
CA ARG A 415 0.13 -6.95 11.51
C ARG A 415 1.57 -7.24 11.91
N THR A 416 2.17 -8.31 11.38
CA THR A 416 3.57 -8.65 11.63
C THR A 416 4.52 -7.49 11.30
N VAL A 417 5.54 -7.31 12.15
CA VAL A 417 6.63 -6.36 11.89
C VAL A 417 7.55 -6.83 10.78
N ALA A 418 7.60 -8.14 10.50
CA ALA A 418 8.43 -8.71 9.44
C ALA A 418 8.10 -8.09 8.08
N ALA A 419 9.15 -7.79 7.32
CA ALA A 419 9.00 -7.23 5.98
C ALA A 419 8.21 -8.21 5.09
N GLY A 420 7.28 -7.66 4.31
CA GLY A 420 6.50 -8.44 3.36
C GLY A 420 5.76 -7.54 2.38
N PRO A 421 5.08 -8.13 1.37
CA PRO A 421 4.26 -7.38 0.44
C PRO A 421 3.07 -6.73 1.15
N ALA A 422 2.45 -5.74 0.51
CA ALA A 422 1.18 -5.20 0.99
C ALA A 422 0.17 -6.32 1.21
N TYR A 423 -0.61 -6.24 2.29
CA TYR A 423 -1.61 -7.25 2.64
C TYR A 423 -2.71 -7.34 1.58
N LEU A 424 -3.18 -6.18 1.11
CA LEU A 424 -4.10 -6.06 -0.01
C LEU A 424 -3.52 -5.11 -1.06
N THR A 425 -4.08 -5.15 -2.26
CA THR A 425 -3.90 -4.16 -3.32
C THR A 425 -5.27 -3.79 -3.86
N THR A 426 -5.53 -2.50 -3.97
CA THR A 426 -6.83 -2.00 -4.41
C THR A 426 -6.89 -1.97 -5.93
N THR A 427 -7.82 -2.73 -6.51
CA THR A 427 -7.99 -2.86 -7.97
C THR A 427 -9.34 -2.32 -8.44
N LEU A 428 -9.42 -1.99 -9.72
CA LEU A 428 -10.69 -1.65 -10.38
C LEU A 428 -11.53 -2.92 -10.51
N ARG A 429 -12.78 -2.87 -10.05
CA ARG A 429 -13.82 -3.86 -10.39
C ARG A 429 -14.94 -3.17 -11.16
N ASP A 430 -15.48 -3.86 -12.15
CA ASP A 430 -16.65 -3.43 -12.91
C ASP A 430 -17.81 -4.37 -12.58
N PRO A 431 -18.72 -3.98 -11.66
CA PRO A 431 -19.79 -4.85 -11.18
C PRO A 431 -20.70 -5.36 -12.30
N ALA A 432 -20.90 -4.56 -13.36
CA ALA A 432 -21.72 -4.95 -14.51
C ALA A 432 -21.04 -6.06 -15.33
N ARG A 433 -19.70 -6.01 -15.47
CA ARG A 433 -18.94 -7.07 -16.14
C ARG A 433 -18.82 -8.32 -15.29
N GLU A 434 -18.68 -8.18 -13.96
CA GLU A 434 -18.63 -9.33 -13.05
C GLU A 434 -19.95 -10.11 -13.06
N GLU A 435 -21.10 -9.43 -13.09
CA GLU A 435 -22.42 -10.08 -13.20
C GLU A 435 -22.59 -10.81 -14.55
N THR A 436 -22.09 -10.20 -15.64
CA THR A 436 -22.11 -10.82 -16.99
C THR A 436 -21.18 -12.03 -17.09
N ALA A 437 -19.99 -11.97 -16.47
CA ALA A 437 -19.03 -13.05 -16.43
C ALA A 437 -19.50 -14.22 -15.55
N MET A 438 -20.17 -13.94 -14.42
CA MET A 438 -20.79 -14.96 -13.57
C MET A 438 -21.88 -15.77 -14.27
N ASP A 439 -22.55 -15.18 -15.27
CA ASP A 439 -23.54 -15.87 -16.11
C ASP A 439 -22.93 -16.55 -17.36
N SER A 440 -21.65 -16.31 -17.65
CA SER A 440 -20.97 -16.95 -18.79
C SER A 440 -20.58 -18.39 -18.46
N THR A 441 -20.77 -19.31 -19.40
CA THR A 441 -20.31 -20.70 -19.27
C THR A 441 -19.03 -20.98 -20.07
N ARG A 442 -18.29 -19.93 -20.45
CA ARG A 442 -17.11 -20.03 -21.32
C ARG A 442 -15.83 -19.65 -20.59
N ALA A 443 -14.73 -20.29 -20.95
CA ALA A 443 -13.39 -19.89 -20.51
C ALA A 443 -12.45 -19.67 -21.69
N LEU A 444 -11.43 -18.85 -21.49
CA LEU A 444 -10.29 -18.69 -22.39
C LEU A 444 -9.03 -19.22 -21.71
N VAL A 445 -8.30 -20.10 -22.39
CA VAL A 445 -7.00 -20.64 -21.94
C VAL A 445 -5.90 -20.15 -22.87
N VAL A 446 -5.05 -19.27 -22.34
CA VAL A 446 -3.86 -18.71 -23.02
C VAL A 446 -2.66 -19.57 -22.70
N VAL A 447 -2.13 -20.27 -23.70
CA VAL A 447 -1.12 -21.30 -23.52
C VAL A 447 0.28 -20.76 -23.78
N ASP A 448 1.12 -20.75 -22.74
CA ASP A 448 2.58 -20.68 -22.76
C ASP A 448 3.15 -19.53 -23.61
N VAL A 449 2.59 -18.33 -23.47
CA VAL A 449 3.07 -17.11 -24.15
C VAL A 449 4.24 -16.51 -23.33
N GLN A 450 5.35 -17.25 -23.24
CA GLN A 450 6.53 -16.90 -22.46
C GLN A 450 7.69 -16.42 -23.33
N ASN A 451 8.65 -15.73 -22.71
CA ASN A 451 9.83 -15.21 -23.39
C ASN A 451 10.62 -16.29 -24.15
N ASP A 452 10.73 -17.49 -23.60
CA ASP A 452 11.44 -18.58 -24.26
C ASP A 452 10.72 -19.15 -25.49
N PHE A 453 9.41 -18.93 -25.62
CA PHE A 453 8.61 -19.44 -26.74
C PHE A 453 8.36 -18.39 -27.84
N VAL A 454 8.76 -17.14 -27.63
CA VAL A 454 8.72 -16.08 -28.66
C VAL A 454 10.09 -15.83 -29.28
N GLU A 455 10.14 -15.04 -30.35
CA GLU A 455 11.38 -14.75 -31.07
C GLU A 455 12.48 -14.21 -30.15
N GLY A 456 13.65 -14.85 -30.20
CA GLY A 456 14.81 -14.56 -29.35
C GLY A 456 14.90 -15.45 -28.10
N GLY A 457 13.87 -16.24 -27.81
CA GLY A 457 13.84 -17.23 -26.74
C GLY A 457 14.49 -18.57 -27.11
N SER A 458 14.71 -19.42 -26.10
CA SER A 458 15.38 -20.72 -26.25
C SER A 458 14.64 -21.71 -27.16
N LEU A 459 13.32 -21.58 -27.26
CA LEU A 459 12.41 -22.33 -28.13
C LEU A 459 11.50 -21.39 -28.93
N GLY A 460 12.05 -20.27 -29.40
CA GLY A 460 11.28 -19.21 -30.03
C GLY A 460 10.53 -19.65 -31.28
N VAL A 461 9.22 -19.43 -31.28
CA VAL A 461 8.32 -19.69 -32.42
C VAL A 461 8.17 -18.44 -33.27
N THR A 462 8.35 -18.58 -34.59
CA THR A 462 8.16 -17.46 -35.54
C THR A 462 6.68 -17.04 -35.58
N GLY A 463 6.42 -15.74 -35.41
CA GLY A 463 5.08 -15.17 -35.25
C GLY A 463 4.60 -15.12 -33.79
N GLY A 464 5.39 -15.59 -32.83
CA GLY A 464 5.01 -15.67 -31.41
C GLY A 464 4.70 -14.31 -30.78
N ARG A 465 5.54 -13.30 -31.00
CA ARG A 465 5.30 -11.92 -30.53
C ARG A 465 4.02 -11.33 -31.12
N GLU A 466 3.80 -11.52 -32.42
CA GLU A 466 2.61 -11.00 -33.11
C GLU A 466 1.33 -11.65 -32.57
N VAL A 467 1.36 -12.96 -32.31
CA VAL A 467 0.25 -13.65 -31.64
C VAL A 467 0.02 -13.11 -30.23
N ALA A 468 1.06 -12.86 -29.45
CA ALA A 468 0.93 -12.28 -28.11
C ALA A 468 0.24 -10.91 -28.13
N GLU A 469 0.58 -10.04 -29.10
CA GLU A 469 -0.10 -8.76 -29.29
C GLU A 469 -1.59 -8.92 -29.64
N ARG A 470 -1.92 -9.87 -30.53
CA ARG A 470 -3.32 -10.14 -30.91
C ARG A 470 -4.12 -10.73 -29.75
N ILE A 471 -3.53 -11.59 -28.93
CA ILE A 471 -4.16 -12.11 -27.72
C ILE A 471 -4.46 -10.97 -26.73
N SER A 472 -3.51 -10.05 -26.53
CA SER A 472 -3.74 -8.86 -25.71
C SER A 472 -4.90 -8.00 -26.21
N ALA A 473 -5.00 -7.81 -27.54
CA ALA A 473 -6.12 -7.10 -28.13
C ALA A 473 -7.45 -7.84 -27.92
N HIS A 474 -7.47 -9.16 -28.13
CA HIS A 474 -8.65 -9.99 -27.87
C HIS A 474 -9.08 -9.91 -26.40
N LEU A 475 -8.15 -9.98 -25.45
CA LEU A 475 -8.46 -9.85 -24.03
C LEU A 475 -9.02 -8.46 -23.67
N ALA A 476 -8.53 -7.40 -24.31
CA ALA A 476 -9.05 -6.06 -24.07
C ALA A 476 -10.53 -5.93 -24.48
N ASP A 477 -10.92 -6.58 -25.58
CA ASP A 477 -12.26 -6.48 -26.16
C ASP A 477 -13.23 -7.54 -25.61
N HIS A 478 -12.73 -8.75 -25.30
CA HIS A 478 -13.55 -9.94 -25.05
C HIS A 478 -13.33 -10.60 -23.68
N ALA A 479 -12.47 -10.10 -22.79
CA ALA A 479 -12.28 -10.76 -21.49
C ALA A 479 -13.58 -10.90 -20.68
N GLY A 480 -14.52 -9.96 -20.83
CA GLY A 480 -15.84 -10.03 -20.18
C GLY A 480 -16.78 -11.12 -20.72
N ASP A 481 -16.45 -11.73 -21.86
CA ASP A 481 -17.22 -12.82 -22.45
C ASP A 481 -16.94 -14.18 -21.77
N TYR A 482 -15.92 -14.24 -20.91
CA TYR A 482 -15.41 -15.45 -20.27
C TYR A 482 -15.60 -15.39 -18.74
N ALA A 483 -16.13 -16.46 -18.16
CA ALA A 483 -16.16 -16.65 -16.71
C ALA A 483 -14.77 -16.89 -16.13
N VAL A 484 -13.87 -17.50 -16.92
CA VAL A 484 -12.47 -17.74 -16.54
C VAL A 484 -11.56 -17.39 -17.70
N VAL A 485 -10.54 -16.57 -17.43
CA VAL A 485 -9.37 -16.40 -18.31
C VAL A 485 -8.17 -17.00 -17.59
N ALA A 486 -7.68 -18.13 -18.06
CA ALA A 486 -6.52 -18.81 -17.50
C ALA A 486 -5.31 -18.64 -18.43
N ALA A 487 -4.13 -18.38 -17.87
CA ALA A 487 -2.88 -18.39 -18.64
C ALA A 487 -1.90 -19.41 -18.05
N SER A 488 -1.39 -20.32 -18.90
CA SER A 488 -0.42 -21.33 -18.50
C SER A 488 1.02 -20.87 -18.73
N ARG A 489 1.93 -21.45 -17.95
CA ARG A 489 3.38 -21.34 -18.12
C ARG A 489 4.07 -22.66 -17.84
N ASP A 490 5.08 -22.96 -18.64
CA ASP A 490 6.13 -23.88 -18.24
C ASP A 490 6.97 -23.28 -17.11
N TRP A 491 7.27 -24.09 -16.11
CA TRP A 491 7.81 -23.66 -14.82
C TRP A 491 8.80 -24.69 -14.28
N HIS A 492 9.91 -24.89 -14.99
CA HIS A 492 10.86 -25.97 -14.75
C HIS A 492 11.88 -25.67 -13.66
N HIS A 493 12.24 -26.68 -12.86
CA HIS A 493 13.28 -26.54 -11.84
C HIS A 493 14.66 -26.34 -12.47
N ALA A 494 15.47 -25.49 -11.85
CA ALA A 494 16.84 -25.26 -12.26
C ALA A 494 17.74 -26.46 -11.90
N GLY A 495 18.69 -26.79 -12.79
CA GLY A 495 19.78 -27.72 -12.49
C GLY A 495 19.44 -29.21 -12.57
N GLU A 496 18.24 -29.58 -13.04
CA GLU A 496 17.82 -30.96 -13.24
C GLU A 496 17.13 -31.18 -14.59
N THR A 497 17.03 -32.43 -15.04
CA THR A 497 16.46 -32.75 -16.36
C THR A 497 14.93 -32.68 -16.40
N ASN A 498 14.28 -32.28 -15.30
CA ASN A 498 12.81 -32.20 -15.16
C ASN A 498 12.12 -33.49 -15.63
N GLY A 499 12.55 -34.62 -15.05
CA GLY A 499 12.01 -35.95 -15.39
C GLY A 499 12.38 -36.45 -16.78
N GLY A 500 13.47 -35.92 -17.38
CA GLY A 500 13.89 -36.24 -18.74
C GLY A 500 13.30 -35.32 -19.81
N HIS A 501 12.64 -34.24 -19.41
CA HIS A 501 12.14 -33.21 -20.32
C HIS A 501 13.28 -32.43 -20.98
N PHE A 502 14.34 -32.10 -20.23
CA PHE A 502 15.57 -31.55 -20.80
C PHE A 502 16.52 -32.67 -21.21
N HIS A 503 17.22 -32.48 -22.33
CA HIS A 503 18.30 -33.38 -22.76
C HIS A 503 19.36 -33.54 -21.66
N ALA A 504 19.98 -34.72 -21.60
CA ALA A 504 21.02 -34.98 -20.60
C ALA A 504 22.28 -34.14 -20.91
N PRO A 505 23.05 -33.72 -19.89
CA PRO A 505 24.27 -32.94 -20.11
C PRO A 505 25.24 -33.62 -21.09
N GLY A 506 25.54 -32.94 -22.19
CA GLY A 506 26.44 -33.44 -23.25
C GLY A 506 25.74 -34.20 -24.38
N GLU A 507 24.41 -34.31 -24.35
CA GLU A 507 23.58 -34.77 -25.46
C GLU A 507 22.94 -33.58 -26.19
N GLU A 508 22.44 -33.78 -27.41
CA GLU A 508 21.65 -32.77 -28.13
C GLU A 508 20.15 -33.11 -27.98
N PRO A 509 19.26 -32.12 -27.83
CA PRO A 509 17.83 -32.38 -27.78
C PRO A 509 17.33 -32.98 -29.10
N ASP A 510 16.44 -33.96 -29.00
CA ASP A 510 15.80 -34.59 -30.16
C ASP A 510 14.59 -33.80 -30.70
N PHE A 511 14.12 -32.79 -29.95
CA PHE A 511 12.95 -31.96 -30.26
C PHE A 511 11.66 -32.78 -30.44
N VAL A 512 11.60 -33.96 -29.83
CA VAL A 512 10.44 -34.84 -29.82
C VAL A 512 10.07 -35.22 -28.40
N THR A 513 11.05 -35.67 -27.61
CA THR A 513 10.87 -36.06 -26.21
C THR A 513 11.77 -35.28 -25.25
N THR A 514 12.85 -34.70 -25.78
CA THR A 514 13.85 -33.94 -25.04
C THR A 514 14.06 -32.56 -25.67
N TRP A 515 14.22 -31.57 -24.80
CA TRP A 515 14.27 -30.16 -25.18
C TRP A 515 15.55 -29.49 -24.65
N PRO A 516 15.98 -28.36 -25.24
CA PRO A 516 16.94 -27.48 -24.57
C PRO A 516 16.37 -26.96 -23.24
N VAL A 517 17.24 -26.50 -22.35
CA VAL A 517 16.81 -25.84 -21.11
C VAL A 517 16.03 -24.56 -21.47
N HIS A 518 14.84 -24.42 -20.92
CA HIS A 518 13.94 -23.29 -21.14
C HIS A 518 12.97 -23.14 -19.95
N CYS A 519 12.32 -21.98 -19.85
CA CYS A 519 11.28 -21.68 -18.86
C CYS A 519 11.65 -22.05 -17.41
N VAL A 520 12.92 -21.84 -17.06
CA VAL A 520 13.45 -22.12 -15.72
C VAL A 520 12.89 -21.11 -14.72
N GLN A 521 12.39 -21.61 -13.59
CA GLN A 521 11.72 -20.80 -12.57
C GLN A 521 12.55 -19.60 -12.12
N GLY A 522 11.97 -18.41 -12.20
CA GLY A 522 12.59 -17.16 -11.74
C GLY A 522 13.59 -16.56 -12.73
N GLU A 523 13.83 -17.21 -13.87
CA GLU A 523 14.63 -16.64 -14.97
C GLU A 523 13.75 -15.89 -15.97
N ALA A 524 14.37 -14.96 -16.70
CA ALA A 524 13.67 -14.12 -17.68
C ALA A 524 12.92 -14.93 -18.74
N GLY A 525 13.43 -16.12 -19.12
CA GLY A 525 12.79 -17.01 -20.08
C GLY A 525 11.41 -17.53 -19.64
N SER A 526 11.22 -17.70 -18.33
CA SER A 526 9.96 -18.19 -17.73
C SER A 526 8.88 -17.10 -17.55
N GLU A 527 9.24 -15.83 -17.69
CA GLU A 527 8.26 -14.73 -17.64
C GLU A 527 7.40 -14.70 -18.91
N TYR A 528 6.18 -14.14 -18.80
CA TYR A 528 5.35 -13.91 -19.98
C TYR A 528 6.06 -12.96 -20.96
N ALA A 529 5.81 -13.15 -22.26
CA ALA A 529 6.26 -12.22 -23.27
C ALA A 529 5.71 -10.81 -22.98
N PRO A 530 6.51 -9.73 -23.03
CA PRO A 530 6.07 -8.38 -22.73
C PRO A 530 4.87 -7.87 -23.54
N GLU A 531 4.66 -8.45 -24.72
CA GLU A 531 3.53 -8.19 -25.60
C GLU A 531 2.19 -8.72 -25.07
N LEU A 532 2.20 -9.70 -24.15
CA LEU A 532 1.00 -10.22 -23.50
C LEU A 532 0.62 -9.38 -22.27
N VAL A 533 -0.52 -8.69 -22.33
CA VAL A 533 -1.09 -7.92 -21.22
C VAL A 533 -1.94 -8.85 -20.35
N THR A 534 -1.45 -9.16 -19.16
CA THR A 534 -2.06 -10.16 -18.27
C THR A 534 -3.08 -9.62 -17.28
N SER A 535 -3.43 -8.33 -17.33
CA SER A 535 -4.36 -7.72 -16.35
C SER A 535 -5.78 -8.31 -16.36
N ALA A 536 -6.16 -8.97 -17.46
CA ALA A 536 -7.44 -9.67 -17.60
C ALA A 536 -7.34 -11.17 -17.26
N VAL A 537 -6.15 -11.71 -17.00
CA VAL A 537 -5.97 -13.11 -16.62
C VAL A 537 -6.43 -13.28 -15.18
N THR A 538 -7.41 -14.14 -14.99
CA THR A 538 -7.99 -14.45 -13.68
C THR A 538 -7.21 -15.51 -12.92
N HIS A 539 -6.60 -16.46 -13.64
CA HIS A 539 -5.90 -17.59 -13.05
C HIS A 539 -4.59 -17.85 -13.80
N HIS A 540 -3.47 -17.88 -13.07
CA HIS A 540 -2.19 -18.29 -13.63
C HIS A 540 -1.91 -19.74 -13.25
N VAL A 541 -1.58 -20.56 -14.24
CA VAL A 541 -1.36 -22.00 -14.08
C VAL A 541 0.09 -22.31 -14.42
N VAL A 542 0.79 -23.02 -13.56
CA VAL A 542 2.17 -23.46 -13.81
C VAL A 542 2.23 -24.98 -13.99
N LYS A 543 3.00 -25.45 -14.97
CA LYS A 543 3.21 -26.87 -15.28
C LYS A 543 4.69 -27.19 -15.46
N GLY A 544 5.04 -28.48 -15.46
CA GLY A 544 6.40 -28.95 -15.76
C GLY A 544 7.38 -28.92 -14.58
N MET A 545 6.90 -28.77 -13.35
CA MET A 545 7.71 -28.62 -12.12
C MET A 545 8.44 -29.91 -11.71
N GLY A 546 9.52 -30.26 -12.42
CA GLY A 546 10.32 -31.46 -12.17
C GLY A 546 9.92 -32.69 -12.99
N GLU A 547 8.90 -32.58 -13.85
CA GLU A 547 8.44 -33.65 -14.76
C GLU A 547 8.00 -33.08 -16.12
N PRO A 548 7.97 -33.87 -17.20
CA PRO A 548 7.46 -33.41 -18.49
C PRO A 548 5.95 -33.10 -18.41
N ALA A 549 5.54 -31.92 -18.88
CA ALA A 549 4.14 -31.53 -18.99
C ALA A 549 3.93 -30.67 -20.24
N TYR A 550 2.80 -30.84 -20.93
CA TYR A 550 2.50 -30.12 -22.17
C TYR A 550 1.17 -29.38 -22.08
N SER A 551 0.20 -29.92 -21.35
CA SER A 551 -1.15 -29.41 -21.25
C SER A 551 -1.31 -28.49 -20.05
N ALA A 552 -2.03 -27.38 -20.21
CA ALA A 552 -2.42 -26.52 -19.10
C ALA A 552 -3.25 -27.27 -18.03
N PHE A 553 -3.88 -28.39 -18.40
CA PHE A 553 -4.65 -29.25 -17.48
C PHE A 553 -3.77 -30.12 -16.57
N GLU A 554 -2.48 -30.23 -16.86
CA GLU A 554 -1.48 -30.88 -16.00
C GLU A 554 -0.94 -29.93 -14.92
N GLY A 555 -1.17 -28.62 -15.09
CA GLY A 555 -0.70 -27.59 -14.19
C GLY A 555 -1.63 -27.28 -13.02
N VAL A 556 -1.12 -26.44 -12.12
CA VAL A 556 -1.84 -25.96 -10.93
C VAL A 556 -1.73 -24.45 -10.77
N THR A 557 -2.70 -23.83 -10.09
CA THR A 557 -2.64 -22.43 -9.67
C THR A 557 -1.68 -22.23 -8.48
N ALA A 558 -1.43 -20.97 -8.09
CA ALA A 558 -0.63 -20.67 -6.90
C ALA A 558 -1.21 -21.29 -5.61
N GLU A 559 -2.53 -21.46 -5.56
CA GLU A 559 -3.28 -22.09 -4.47
C GLU A 559 -3.31 -23.63 -4.57
N GLY A 560 -2.69 -24.19 -5.61
CA GLY A 560 -2.61 -25.64 -5.84
C GLY A 560 -3.85 -26.26 -6.51
N ALA A 561 -4.79 -25.45 -7.03
CA ALA A 561 -5.96 -25.95 -7.73
C ALA A 561 -5.62 -26.39 -9.15
N ARG A 562 -6.17 -27.53 -9.61
CA ARG A 562 -6.03 -27.97 -11.00
C ARG A 562 -6.94 -27.15 -11.92
N LEU A 563 -6.49 -26.87 -13.14
CA LEU A 563 -7.26 -26.07 -14.10
C LEU A 563 -8.67 -26.63 -14.34
N ALA A 564 -8.83 -27.95 -14.47
CA ALA A 564 -10.14 -28.57 -14.66
C ALA A 564 -11.12 -28.25 -13.52
N ASP A 565 -10.63 -28.18 -12.28
CA ASP A 565 -11.45 -27.93 -11.10
C ASP A 565 -11.81 -26.44 -10.99
N VAL A 566 -10.88 -25.55 -11.36
CA VAL A 566 -11.14 -24.10 -11.52
C VAL A 566 -12.27 -23.87 -12.52
N LEU A 567 -12.17 -24.48 -13.72
CA LEU A 567 -13.16 -24.32 -14.78
C LEU A 567 -14.54 -24.86 -14.35
N ARG A 568 -14.59 -26.06 -13.76
CA ARG A 568 -15.87 -26.64 -13.29
C ARG A 568 -16.47 -25.87 -12.13
N GLY A 569 -15.65 -25.37 -11.21
CA GLY A 569 -16.09 -24.53 -10.10
C GLY A 569 -16.76 -23.24 -10.57
N ALA A 570 -16.32 -22.71 -11.72
CA ALA A 570 -16.91 -21.54 -12.37
C ALA A 570 -18.08 -21.87 -13.32
N GLY A 571 -18.56 -23.12 -13.37
CA GLY A 571 -19.69 -23.49 -14.25
C GLY A 571 -19.37 -23.51 -15.74
N VAL A 572 -18.09 -23.55 -16.10
CA VAL A 572 -17.64 -23.55 -17.50
C VAL A 572 -18.04 -24.86 -18.18
N THR A 573 -18.58 -24.73 -19.40
CA THR A 573 -18.90 -25.86 -20.29
C THR A 573 -18.20 -25.76 -21.65
N GLU A 574 -17.69 -24.57 -22.01
CA GLU A 574 -16.96 -24.32 -23.25
C GLU A 574 -15.60 -23.69 -22.96
N VAL A 575 -14.56 -24.11 -23.68
CA VAL A 575 -13.19 -23.61 -23.53
C VAL A 575 -12.65 -23.15 -24.89
N ASP A 576 -12.31 -21.88 -24.98
CA ASP A 576 -11.52 -21.32 -26.06
C ASP A 576 -10.04 -21.46 -25.73
N VAL A 577 -9.23 -21.89 -26.70
CA VAL A 577 -7.78 -22.09 -26.56
C VAL A 577 -7.05 -21.18 -27.53
N THR A 578 -5.97 -20.58 -27.05
CA THR A 578 -5.07 -19.67 -27.78
C THR A 578 -3.65 -19.85 -27.23
N GLY A 579 -2.60 -19.42 -27.93
CA GLY A 579 -1.23 -19.46 -27.39
C GLY A 579 -0.14 -19.87 -28.37
N ILE A 580 1.00 -20.32 -27.84
CA ILE A 580 2.20 -20.66 -28.64
C ILE A 580 2.46 -22.16 -28.61
N ALA A 581 3.13 -22.66 -29.66
CA ALA A 581 3.37 -24.07 -29.94
C ALA A 581 2.06 -24.86 -30.22
N THR A 582 1.38 -24.48 -31.31
CA THR A 582 0.18 -25.14 -31.86
C THR A 582 0.33 -26.66 -31.93
N ASP A 583 1.50 -27.15 -32.29
CA ASP A 583 1.83 -28.56 -32.45
C ASP A 583 2.11 -29.32 -31.14
N TYR A 584 2.34 -28.60 -30.04
CA TYR A 584 2.70 -29.17 -28.74
C TYR A 584 1.70 -28.72 -27.67
N CYS A 585 2.01 -27.67 -26.91
CA CYS A 585 1.27 -27.31 -25.70
C CYS A 585 -0.17 -26.89 -25.97
N VAL A 586 -0.42 -26.13 -27.05
CA VAL A 586 -1.79 -25.74 -27.46
C VAL A 586 -2.60 -26.98 -27.85
N ARG A 587 -2.02 -27.88 -28.64
CA ARG A 587 -2.65 -29.15 -29.02
C ARG A 587 -2.97 -30.01 -27.79
N ALA A 588 -2.00 -30.21 -26.90
CA ALA A 588 -2.18 -31.02 -25.70
C ALA A 588 -3.29 -30.43 -24.80
N THR A 589 -3.27 -29.11 -24.59
CA THR A 589 -4.27 -28.40 -23.79
C THR A 589 -5.68 -28.54 -24.37
N ALA A 590 -5.83 -28.38 -25.69
CA ALA A 590 -7.13 -28.51 -26.35
C ALA A 590 -7.66 -29.96 -26.29
N LEU A 591 -6.82 -30.96 -26.51
CA LEU A 591 -7.20 -32.38 -26.42
C LEU A 591 -7.60 -32.79 -24.99
N ASP A 592 -6.86 -32.32 -23.98
CA ASP A 592 -7.20 -32.60 -22.58
C ASP A 592 -8.46 -31.86 -22.13
N ALA A 593 -8.73 -30.66 -22.66
CA ALA A 593 -10.00 -29.98 -22.44
C ALA A 593 -11.18 -30.82 -22.97
N VAL A 594 -11.06 -31.38 -24.19
CA VAL A 594 -12.07 -32.30 -24.75
C VAL A 594 -12.23 -33.54 -23.86
N LYS A 595 -11.11 -34.16 -23.46
CA LYS A 595 -11.11 -35.35 -22.59
C LYS A 595 -11.72 -35.06 -21.21
N ALA A 596 -11.55 -33.85 -20.70
CA ALA A 596 -12.13 -33.38 -19.46
C ALA A 596 -13.64 -33.04 -19.58
N GLY A 597 -14.21 -33.12 -20.78
CA GLY A 597 -15.64 -33.01 -21.07
C GLY A 597 -16.09 -31.62 -21.51
N PHE A 598 -15.17 -30.71 -21.84
CA PHE A 598 -15.52 -29.37 -22.34
C PHE A 598 -15.76 -29.39 -23.85
N ARG A 599 -16.64 -28.51 -24.34
CA ARG A 599 -16.67 -28.16 -25.76
C ARG A 599 -15.52 -27.20 -26.04
N VAL A 600 -14.68 -27.50 -27.04
CA VAL A 600 -13.43 -26.77 -27.22
C VAL A 600 -13.40 -26.06 -28.56
N ARG A 601 -12.97 -24.80 -28.54
CA ARG A 601 -12.68 -24.02 -29.74
C ARG A 601 -11.22 -23.58 -29.74
N LEU A 602 -10.53 -23.73 -30.87
CA LEU A 602 -9.23 -23.11 -31.09
C LEU A 602 -9.45 -21.80 -31.84
N LEU A 603 -8.99 -20.67 -31.29
CA LEU A 603 -9.21 -19.35 -31.87
C LEU A 603 -8.22 -19.09 -33.02
N ASP A 604 -8.74 -19.09 -34.26
CA ASP A 604 -7.95 -18.88 -35.47
C ASP A 604 -7.22 -17.53 -35.43
N GLY A 605 -5.99 -17.49 -35.93
CA GLY A 605 -5.13 -16.29 -35.88
C GLY A 605 -4.61 -15.92 -34.48
N LEU A 606 -5.08 -16.57 -33.40
CA LEU A 606 -4.56 -16.38 -32.04
C LEU A 606 -3.68 -17.55 -31.58
N HIS A 607 -3.05 -18.27 -32.50
CA HIS A 607 -2.04 -19.25 -32.15
C HIS A 607 -0.87 -19.28 -33.15
N ALA A 608 0.30 -19.67 -32.67
CA ALA A 608 1.49 -19.89 -33.49
C ALA A 608 2.05 -21.29 -33.26
N GLY A 609 2.56 -21.94 -34.30
CA GLY A 609 3.09 -23.30 -34.23
C GLY A 609 4.55 -23.38 -34.61
N VAL A 610 5.26 -24.37 -34.09
CA VAL A 610 6.72 -24.49 -34.21
C VAL A 610 7.15 -24.72 -35.66
N ALA A 611 6.45 -25.61 -36.37
CA ALA A 611 6.72 -25.86 -37.80
C ALA A 611 5.44 -26.11 -38.60
N PRO A 612 5.38 -25.69 -39.88
CA PRO A 612 4.15 -25.77 -40.69
C PRO A 612 3.54 -27.18 -40.79
N ASP A 613 4.37 -28.21 -40.98
CA ASP A 613 3.89 -29.58 -41.18
C ASP A 613 3.36 -30.21 -39.88
N SER A 614 4.07 -30.01 -38.75
CA SER A 614 3.60 -30.47 -37.43
C SER A 614 2.36 -29.73 -36.98
N SER A 615 2.30 -28.41 -37.21
CA SER A 615 1.12 -27.59 -36.91
C SER A 615 -0.09 -28.03 -37.71
N LYS A 616 0.08 -28.35 -39.00
CA LYS A 616 -0.99 -28.89 -39.83
C LYS A 616 -1.50 -30.23 -39.30
N ALA A 617 -0.59 -31.16 -38.97
CA ALA A 617 -0.96 -32.45 -38.39
C ALA A 617 -1.71 -32.29 -37.06
N ALA A 618 -1.28 -31.36 -36.21
CA ALA A 618 -1.95 -31.02 -34.96
C ALA A 618 -3.37 -30.50 -35.19
N LEU A 619 -3.57 -29.58 -36.15
CA LEU A 619 -4.91 -29.06 -36.48
C LEU A 619 -5.84 -30.15 -37.02
N GLU A 620 -5.33 -31.07 -37.85
CA GLU A 620 -6.11 -32.22 -38.34
C GLU A 620 -6.54 -33.15 -37.20
N GLU A 621 -5.66 -33.38 -36.23
CA GLU A 621 -5.99 -34.18 -35.03
C GLU A 621 -7.00 -33.48 -34.11
N LEU A 622 -6.83 -32.18 -33.87
CA LEU A 622 -7.78 -31.38 -33.09
C LEU A 622 -9.17 -31.41 -33.72
N ALA A 623 -9.26 -31.25 -35.04
CA ALA A 623 -10.52 -31.37 -35.76
C ALA A 623 -11.14 -32.78 -35.63
N ALA A 624 -10.32 -33.84 -35.72
CA ALA A 624 -10.79 -35.22 -35.53
C ALA A 624 -11.26 -35.50 -34.09
N ALA A 625 -10.71 -34.80 -33.10
CA ALA A 625 -11.14 -34.85 -31.70
C ALA A 625 -12.39 -34.00 -31.41
N GLY A 626 -12.92 -33.28 -32.39
CA GLY A 626 -14.11 -32.44 -32.25
C GLY A 626 -13.85 -31.02 -31.74
N VAL A 627 -12.60 -30.54 -31.82
CA VAL A 627 -12.26 -29.14 -31.56
C VAL A 627 -12.66 -28.30 -32.77
N GLU A 628 -13.46 -27.26 -32.54
CA GLU A 628 -13.86 -26.32 -33.60
C GLU A 628 -12.79 -25.24 -33.79
N VAL A 629 -12.31 -25.02 -35.01
CA VAL A 629 -11.46 -23.85 -35.31
C VAL A 629 -12.36 -22.66 -35.58
N ALA A 630 -12.46 -21.75 -34.62
CA ALA A 630 -13.33 -20.58 -34.68
C ALA A 630 -12.59 -19.40 -35.30
N ARG A 631 -13.18 -18.78 -36.32
CA ARG A 631 -12.66 -17.58 -36.99
C ARG A 631 -13.09 -16.29 -36.32
#